data_AF-A0A2D9J1V0-F1
#
_entry.id   AF-A0A2D9J1V0-F1
#
_cell.length_a   1.000
_cell.length_b   1.000
_cell.length_c   1.000
_cell.angle_alpha   90.00
_cell.angle_beta   90.00
_cell.angle_gamma   90.00
#
_symmetry.space_group_name_H-M   'P 1'
#
loop_
_entity.id
_entity.type
_entity.pdbx_description
1 polymer ?
#
loop_
_entity_poly.entity_id
_entity_poly.type
_entity_poly.pdbx_seq_one_letter_code
_entity_poly.pdbx_strand_id
1 'polypeptide(L)'
;MEVLVFIGLAIALVLGLIGFFGRCRACGSWAHAFNPGHAADIPDGKAYIVCKRCGDRLHKGEVSSDGSVVWMSGGSGQFHEDGSYTGDSGTFADGGGDGGGGGE
;
A
#
# COMPACT_ATOMS: atom_id res chain seq x y z
N MET A 1 30.11 9.99 21.71
CA MET A 1 29.46 8.66 21.79
C MET A 1 27.95 8.82 21.98
N GLU A 2 27.48 9.73 22.84
CA GLU A 2 26.05 9.97 23.08
C GLU A 2 25.23 10.39 21.84
N VAL A 3 25.75 11.29 20.99
CA VAL A 3 25.02 11.75 19.79
C VAL A 3 24.67 10.60 18.84
N LEU A 4 25.60 9.65 18.64
CA LEU A 4 25.36 8.48 17.80
C LEU A 4 24.33 7.53 18.41
N VAL A 5 24.30 7.43 19.74
CA VAL A 5 23.29 6.63 20.47
C VAL A 5 21.90 7.26 20.31
N PHE A 6 21.79 8.59 20.43
CA PHE A 6 20.52 9.29 20.22
C PHE A 6 20.01 9.17 18.78
N ILE A 7 20.91 9.30 17.79
CA ILE A 7 20.56 9.10 16.37
C ILE A 7 20.09 7.66 16.14
N GLY A 8 20.82 6.67 16.65
CA GLY A 8 20.44 5.26 16.52
C GLY A 8 19.08 4.95 17.16
N LEU A 9 18.80 5.53 18.32
CA LEU A 9 17.54 5.34 19.03
C LEU A 9 16.37 6.03 18.32
N ALA A 10 16.59 7.22 17.76
CA ALA A 10 15.60 7.90 16.94
C ALA A 10 15.25 7.08 15.67
N ILE A 11 16.25 6.56 14.97
CA ILE A 11 16.02 5.70 13.78
C ILE A 11 15.26 4.44 14.17
N ALA A 12 15.67 3.75 15.25
CA ALA A 12 14.99 2.55 15.72
C ALA A 12 13.52 2.82 16.10
N LEU A 13 13.24 3.95 16.74
CA LEU A 13 11.89 4.35 17.11
C LEU A 13 11.04 4.62 15.86
N VAL A 14 11.56 5.36 14.89
CA VAL A 14 10.86 5.65 13.63
C VAL A 14 10.56 4.36 12.85
N LEU A 15 11.55 3.49 12.66
CA LEU A 15 11.36 2.20 11.98
C LEU A 15 10.37 1.30 12.73
N GLY A 16 10.42 1.30 14.07
CA GLY A 16 9.46 0.57 14.91
C GLY A 16 8.03 1.06 14.74
N LEU A 17 7.83 2.39 14.67
CA LEU A 17 6.51 2.98 14.42
C LEU A 17 5.99 2.64 13.02
N ILE A 18 6.83 2.79 11.98
CA ILE A 18 6.45 2.47 10.59
C ILE A 18 6.00 1.01 10.50
N GLY A 19 6.76 0.09 11.08
CA GLY A 19 6.40 -1.32 11.10
C GLY A 19 5.16 -1.65 11.91
N PHE A 20 4.95 -0.97 13.03
CA PHE A 20 3.76 -1.18 13.87
C PHE A 20 2.47 -0.68 13.22
N PHE A 21 2.51 0.49 12.56
CA PHE A 21 1.34 1.07 11.91
C PHE A 21 1.10 0.53 10.49
N GLY A 22 2.16 0.14 9.79
CA GLY A 22 2.07 -0.47 8.47
C GLY A 22 1.76 -1.97 8.47
N ARG A 23 1.67 -2.61 9.66
CA ARG A 23 1.31 -4.03 9.73
C ARG A 23 -0.13 -4.24 9.31
N CYS A 24 -0.39 -5.36 8.63
CA CYS A 24 -1.76 -5.83 8.42
C CYS A 24 -2.41 -6.11 9.78
N ARG A 25 -3.57 -5.52 10.03
CA ARG A 25 -4.28 -5.63 11.30
C ARG A 25 -4.93 -7.00 11.51
N ALA A 26 -5.22 -7.72 10.41
CA ALA A 26 -5.78 -9.07 10.44
C ALA A 26 -4.73 -10.15 10.72
N CYS A 27 -3.61 -10.18 10.00
CA CYS A 27 -2.61 -11.24 10.12
C CYS A 27 -1.28 -10.83 10.78
N GLY A 28 -1.12 -9.55 11.14
CA GLY A 28 0.10 -9.02 11.75
C GLY A 28 1.30 -8.90 10.81
N SER A 29 1.12 -9.11 9.49
CA SER A 29 2.22 -9.08 8.52
C SER A 29 2.79 -7.68 8.34
N TRP A 30 4.11 -7.54 8.50
CA TRP A 30 4.85 -6.29 8.26
C TRP A 30 5.07 -6.01 6.77
N ALA A 31 5.00 -7.03 5.92
CA ALA A 31 5.15 -6.89 4.46
C ALA A 31 4.02 -6.05 3.83
N HIS A 32 2.89 -5.89 4.51
CA HIS A 32 1.78 -5.05 4.07
C HIS A 32 2.17 -3.57 3.93
N ALA A 33 3.09 -3.09 4.77
CA ALA A 33 3.57 -1.71 4.76
C ALA A 33 4.43 -1.39 3.53
N PHE A 34 5.20 -2.38 3.07
CA PHE A 34 6.25 -2.19 2.06
C PHE A 34 5.84 -2.67 0.67
N ASN A 35 4.90 -3.63 0.59
CA ASN A 35 4.40 -4.18 -0.67
C ASN A 35 2.89 -4.47 -0.59
N PRO A 36 2.06 -3.42 -0.50
CA PRO A 36 0.62 -3.58 -0.56
C PRO A 36 0.18 -4.14 -1.93
N GLY A 37 -0.84 -4.99 -1.94
CA GLY A 37 -1.62 -5.25 -3.14
C GLY A 37 -2.64 -4.13 -3.36
N HIS A 38 -3.07 -3.94 -4.60
CA HIS A 38 -4.13 -3.00 -4.95
C HIS A 38 -5.28 -3.77 -5.59
N ALA A 39 -6.50 -3.41 -5.22
CA ALA A 39 -7.71 -3.95 -5.84
C ALA A 39 -8.75 -2.84 -5.95
N ALA A 40 -9.57 -2.90 -6.99
CA ALA A 40 -10.67 -1.98 -7.21
C ALA A 40 -11.98 -2.76 -7.33
N ASP A 41 -13.04 -2.15 -6.85
CA ASP A 41 -14.41 -2.54 -7.09
C ASP A 41 -15.09 -1.40 -7.86
N ILE A 42 -14.99 -1.47 -9.19
CA ILE A 42 -15.48 -0.45 -10.13
C ILE A 42 -16.99 -0.19 -9.98
N PRO A 43 -17.89 -1.20 -9.88
CA PRO A 43 -19.31 -0.92 -9.72
C PRO A 43 -19.65 -0.21 -8.40
N ASP A 44 -18.88 -0.44 -7.34
CA ASP A 44 -19.03 0.25 -6.06
C ASP A 44 -18.21 1.55 -5.95
N GLY A 45 -17.36 1.85 -6.93
CA GLY A 45 -16.49 3.03 -6.96
C GLY A 45 -15.40 3.03 -5.88
N LYS A 46 -15.04 1.87 -5.32
CA LYS A 46 -14.12 1.78 -4.17
C LYS A 46 -12.79 1.12 -4.53
N ALA A 47 -11.70 1.67 -4.03
CA ALA A 47 -10.36 1.09 -4.13
C ALA A 47 -9.82 0.66 -2.77
N TYR A 48 -9.13 -0.46 -2.78
CA TYR A 48 -8.67 -1.15 -1.58
C TYR A 48 -7.16 -1.41 -1.65
N ILE A 49 -6.52 -1.23 -0.50
CA ILE A 49 -5.19 -1.78 -0.24
C ILE A 49 -5.39 -3.19 0.31
N VAL A 50 -4.73 -4.17 -0.30
CA VAL A 50 -4.89 -5.59 0.00
C VAL A 50 -3.63 -6.15 0.64
N CYS A 51 -3.78 -6.93 1.71
CA CYS A 51 -2.65 -7.67 2.26
C CYS A 51 -2.32 -8.87 1.36
N LYS A 52 -1.15 -8.87 0.70
CA LYS A 52 -0.69 -10.01 -0.12
C LYS A 52 -0.56 -11.34 0.65
N ARG A 53 -0.49 -11.29 1.98
CA ARG A 53 -0.37 -12.49 2.82
C ARG A 53 -1.72 -13.15 3.15
N CYS A 54 -2.74 -12.35 3.46
CA CYS A 54 -4.02 -12.88 3.97
C CYS A 54 -5.25 -12.40 3.20
N GLY A 55 -5.09 -11.56 2.18
CA GLY A 55 -6.18 -11.03 1.36
C GLY A 55 -7.06 -9.97 2.02
N ASP A 56 -6.74 -9.54 3.25
CA ASP A 56 -7.51 -8.51 3.96
C ASP A 56 -7.53 -7.21 3.17
N ARG A 57 -8.72 -6.60 3.02
CA ARG A 57 -8.97 -5.43 2.17
C ARG A 57 -9.29 -4.22 3.02
N LEU A 58 -8.53 -3.14 2.82
CA LEU A 58 -8.72 -1.87 3.51
C LEU A 58 -9.13 -0.82 2.48
N HIS A 59 -10.33 -0.28 2.62
CA HIS A 59 -10.82 0.80 1.77
C HIS A 59 -9.94 2.05 1.97
N LYS A 60 -9.29 2.50 0.89
CA LYS A 60 -8.23 3.51 0.93
C LYS A 60 -8.19 4.42 -0.29
N GLY A 61 -9.13 4.29 -1.22
CA GLY A 61 -9.25 5.17 -2.37
C GLY A 61 -10.61 5.02 -3.03
N GLU A 62 -10.87 5.89 -3.98
CA GLU A 62 -12.06 5.85 -4.83
C GLU A 62 -11.63 5.60 -6.27
N VAL A 63 -12.34 4.71 -6.96
CA VAL A 63 -12.07 4.34 -8.35
C VAL A 63 -13.23 4.79 -9.22
N SER A 64 -12.92 5.39 -10.36
CA SER A 64 -13.88 5.79 -11.37
C SER A 64 -14.16 4.65 -12.35
N SER A 65 -15.24 4.76 -13.11
CA SER A 65 -15.67 3.74 -14.08
C SER A 65 -14.65 3.47 -15.19
N ASP A 66 -13.74 4.40 -15.42
CA ASP A 66 -12.63 4.30 -16.37
C ASP A 66 -11.38 3.62 -15.78
N GLY A 67 -11.44 3.16 -14.53
CA GLY A 67 -10.32 2.52 -13.82
C GLY A 67 -9.35 3.48 -13.16
N SER A 68 -9.54 4.80 -13.31
CA SER A 68 -8.71 5.78 -12.61
C SER A 68 -9.00 5.76 -11.11
N VAL A 69 -7.97 5.80 -10.28
CA VAL A 69 -8.10 5.75 -8.81
C VAL A 69 -7.43 6.95 -8.17
N VAL A 70 -8.07 7.48 -7.15
CA VAL A 70 -7.50 8.51 -6.26
C VAL A 70 -7.36 7.90 -4.87
N TRP A 71 -6.13 7.88 -4.36
CA TRP A 71 -5.84 7.33 -3.05
C TRP A 71 -6.02 8.38 -1.96
N MET A 72 -6.63 7.98 -0.84
CA MET A 72 -6.81 8.83 0.33
C MET A 72 -5.48 9.21 1.00
N SER A 73 -4.42 8.42 0.77
CA SER A 73 -3.05 8.76 1.19
C SER A 73 -2.42 9.89 0.37
N GLY A 74 -3.09 10.36 -0.68
CA GLY A 74 -2.51 11.17 -1.72
C GLY A 74 -1.95 10.28 -2.84
N GLY A 75 -2.02 10.78 -4.07
CA GLY A 75 -1.61 10.07 -5.28
C GLY A 75 -2.79 9.57 -6.11
N SER A 76 -2.51 9.36 -7.39
CA SER A 76 -3.44 8.80 -8.38
C SER A 76 -2.85 7.53 -8.96
N GLY A 77 -3.70 6.73 -9.59
CA GLY A 77 -3.26 5.62 -10.40
C GLY A 77 -4.35 5.15 -11.35
N GLN A 78 -4.07 4.05 -12.03
CA GLN A 78 -4.91 3.47 -13.06
C GLN A 78 -4.93 1.96 -12.88
N PHE A 79 -6.14 1.40 -12.77
CA PHE A 79 -6.37 -0.02 -12.95
C PHE A 79 -6.59 -0.31 -14.43
N HIS A 80 -5.93 -1.35 -14.92
CA HIS A 80 -6.01 -1.81 -16.29
C HIS A 80 -6.93 -3.04 -16.39
N GLU A 81 -7.42 -3.31 -17.60
CA GLU A 81 -8.36 -4.41 -17.85
C GLU A 81 -7.76 -5.80 -17.58
N ASP A 82 -6.44 -5.93 -17.61
CA ASP A 82 -5.71 -7.16 -17.25
C ASP A 82 -5.59 -7.37 -15.73
N GLY A 83 -6.16 -6.46 -14.93
CA GLY A 83 -6.09 -6.47 -13.47
C GLY A 83 -4.80 -5.91 -12.90
N SER A 84 -3.89 -5.42 -13.75
CA SER A 84 -2.70 -4.70 -13.28
C SER A 84 -3.04 -3.29 -12.81
N TYR A 85 -2.17 -2.73 -11.97
CA TYR A 85 -2.31 -1.39 -11.41
C TYR A 85 -1.03 -0.61 -11.66
N THR A 86 -1.17 0.66 -12.09
CA THR A 86 -0.08 1.61 -12.25
C THR A 86 -0.36 2.87 -11.45
N GLY A 87 0.51 3.23 -10.51
CA GLY A 87 0.39 4.47 -9.74
C GLY A 87 1.28 5.59 -10.30
N ASP A 88 0.82 6.84 -10.20
CA ASP A 88 1.71 7.99 -10.30
C ASP A 88 2.67 7.96 -9.11
N SER A 89 3.97 7.93 -9.38
CA SER A 89 5.07 7.75 -8.41
C SER A 89 5.27 8.94 -7.43
N GLY A 90 4.21 9.68 -7.11
CA GLY A 90 4.24 10.91 -6.31
C GLY A 90 4.06 10.72 -4.79
N THR A 91 3.69 9.53 -4.32
CA THR A 91 3.47 9.29 -2.88
C THR A 91 4.55 8.38 -2.30
N PHE A 92 5.20 8.86 -1.24
CA PHE A 92 6.32 8.25 -0.52
C PHE A 92 5.98 6.92 0.22
N ALA A 93 5.11 6.10 -0.33
CA ALA A 93 4.72 4.79 0.21
C ALA A 93 4.72 3.67 -0.84
N ASP A 94 4.89 3.99 -2.12
CA ASP A 94 4.80 3.00 -3.18
C ASP A 94 6.21 2.51 -3.51
N GLY A 95 6.65 1.49 -2.76
CA GLY A 95 7.69 0.60 -3.20
C GLY A 95 7.22 -0.09 -4.49
N GLY A 96 7.34 0.62 -5.61
CA GLY A 96 7.05 0.15 -6.95
C GLY A 96 7.97 -1.01 -7.28
N GLY A 97 7.43 -2.21 -7.10
CA GLY A 97 7.99 -3.46 -7.55
C GLY A 97 6.97 -4.14 -8.44
N ASP A 98 7.40 -4.41 -9.66
CA ASP A 98 6.72 -5.11 -10.74
C ASP A 98 5.88 -6.31 -10.28
N GLY A 99 4.75 -6.55 -10.93
CA GLY A 99 4.10 -7.86 -10.86
C GLY A 99 2.61 -7.83 -11.13
N GLY A 100 2.25 -7.85 -12.41
CA GLY A 100 0.97 -8.40 -12.85
C GLY A 100 0.88 -9.90 -12.61
N GLY A 101 -0.32 -10.44 -12.87
CA GLY A 101 -0.49 -11.86 -13.17
C GLY A 101 -1.40 -12.63 -12.23
N GLY A 102 -2.64 -12.84 -12.68
CA GLY A 102 -3.20 -14.18 -12.81
C GLY A 102 -3.88 -14.77 -11.58
N GLY A 103 -5.17 -15.04 -11.73
CA GLY A 103 -5.96 -15.75 -10.74
C GLY A 103 -5.70 -17.24 -10.69
N GLU A 104 -6.20 -17.81 -9.61
CA GLU A 104 -6.87 -19.11 -9.53
C GLU A 104 -7.97 -19.01 -8.45
#